data_AF-A0A7C3I9D1-F1
#
_entry.id   AF-A0A7C3I9D1-F1
#
_cell.length_a   1.000
_cell.length_b   1.000
_cell.length_c   1.000
_cell.angle_alpha   90.00
_cell.angle_beta   90.00
_cell.angle_gamma   90.00
#
_symmetry.space_group_name_H-M   'P 1'
#
loop_
_entity.id
_entity.type
_entity.pdbx_description
1 polymer ?
#
loop_
_entity_poly.entity_id
_entity_poly.type
_entity_poly.pdbx_seq_one_letter_code
_entity_poly.pdbx_strand_id
1 'polypeptide(L)'
;MKHCKYSLPTEWFVIAFLVLLTGPAAAQRLCSAGSRDGQPCSRVEDCPGGACVVAQGVCDGGTDDGYDCDCPLSTCAATPACSTDPALGTCADGLFAGYCCDPTFNCTDGSPCQPTQKVCLSGELKGFSCLNDTHCLGALCWATGRVCDDGFACVDDNDCIVGTCQGTGSFPTPTPTPTPSAQGCIGDCDGDGTVTIDNILVLVNIALEQAALSACPSGDRDGDGSVTVSEIIAAVGAALAGCQ
;
A
#
# COMPACT_ATOMS: atom_id res chain seq x y z
N MET A 1 7.16 -4.16 5.22
CA MET A 1 8.39 -3.74 4.52
C MET A 1 8.31 -2.26 4.15
N LYS A 2 7.87 -1.39 5.10
CA LYS A 2 7.40 -0.04 4.72
C LYS A 2 8.51 0.99 4.50
N HIS A 3 9.65 0.97 5.16
CA HIS A 3 10.71 1.96 4.87
C HIS A 3 12.09 1.43 5.22
N CYS A 4 12.85 0.97 4.24
CA CYS A 4 14.31 1.05 4.29
C CYS A 4 14.75 2.40 3.70
N LYS A 5 14.33 3.52 4.31
CA LYS A 5 14.93 4.81 4.01
C LYS A 5 15.90 5.13 5.15
N TYR A 6 17.12 4.70 4.90
CA TYR A 6 18.31 4.80 5.74
C TYR A 6 18.30 6.03 6.66
N SER A 7 18.34 5.74 7.96
CA SER A 7 18.71 6.69 9.00
C SER A 7 20.07 7.30 8.64
N LEU A 8 20.10 8.60 8.36
CA LEU A 8 21.35 9.33 8.21
C LEU A 8 22.08 9.28 9.57
N PRO A 9 23.31 8.71 9.65
CA PRO A 9 24.06 8.74 10.89
C PRO A 9 24.41 10.20 11.23
N THR A 10 24.32 10.55 12.50
CA THR A 10 24.46 11.90 13.09
C THR A 10 25.82 12.57 12.87
N GLU A 11 26.76 11.95 12.14
CA GLU A 11 28.13 12.46 11.94
C GLU A 11 28.35 13.14 10.56
N TRP A 12 27.32 13.24 9.72
CA TRP A 12 27.40 13.79 8.36
C TRP A 12 27.24 15.33 8.25
N PHE A 13 27.11 16.05 9.37
CA PHE A 13 26.84 17.49 9.37
C PHE A 13 27.94 18.35 8.73
N VAL A 14 29.17 17.87 8.59
CA VAL A 14 30.32 18.70 8.22
C VAL A 14 30.74 18.57 6.75
N ILE A 15 30.57 17.41 6.12
CA ILE A 15 31.00 17.18 4.73
C ILE A 15 29.93 17.60 3.72
N ALA A 16 28.66 17.58 4.13
CA ALA A 16 27.53 18.02 3.31
C ALA A 16 27.55 19.55 3.03
N PHE A 17 28.26 20.35 3.84
CA PHE A 17 28.24 21.81 3.74
C PHE A 17 28.96 22.40 2.51
N LEU A 18 29.83 21.63 1.82
CA LEU A 18 30.61 22.14 0.69
C LEU A 18 30.10 21.69 -0.70
N VAL A 19 29.18 20.73 -0.79
CA VAL A 19 28.66 20.19 -2.08
C VAL A 19 27.14 20.37 -2.24
N LEU A 20 26.45 21.01 -1.28
CA LEU A 20 24.99 21.14 -1.28
C LEU A 20 24.42 22.49 -1.78
N LEU A 21 25.18 23.31 -2.51
CA LEU A 21 24.69 24.65 -2.89
C LEU A 21 24.07 24.78 -4.29
N THR A 22 23.83 23.70 -5.05
CA THR A 22 23.20 23.82 -6.39
C THR A 22 22.16 22.75 -6.76
N GLY A 23 21.67 21.95 -5.82
CA GLY A 23 20.50 21.09 -6.08
C GLY A 23 19.21 21.80 -5.66
N PRO A 24 18.20 22.00 -6.52
CA PRO A 24 16.97 22.64 -6.09
C PRO A 24 16.20 21.67 -5.17
N ALA A 25 16.01 22.07 -3.91
CA ALA A 25 15.16 21.37 -2.94
C ALA A 25 13.71 21.15 -3.41
N ALA A 26 13.30 21.78 -4.53
CA ALA A 26 12.02 21.62 -5.20
C ALA A 26 11.87 20.32 -6.02
N ALA A 27 12.98 19.68 -6.41
CA ALA A 27 12.92 18.58 -7.39
C ALA A 27 12.38 17.26 -6.82
N GLN A 28 12.21 17.13 -5.50
CA GLN A 28 11.79 15.87 -4.88
C GLN A 28 10.31 15.83 -4.51
N ARG A 29 9.58 16.93 -4.68
CA ARG A 29 8.23 17.08 -4.16
C ARG A 29 7.25 17.44 -5.25
N LEU A 30 6.04 16.92 -5.11
CA LEU A 30 4.92 17.16 -6.01
C LEU A 30 3.71 17.61 -5.21
N CYS A 31 2.90 18.48 -5.81
CA CYS A 31 1.60 18.81 -5.25
C CYS A 31 0.68 17.60 -5.36
N SER A 32 0.17 17.13 -4.22
CA SER A 32 -0.92 16.16 -4.13
C SER A 32 -2.24 16.90 -4.04
N ALA A 33 -3.15 16.61 -4.96
CA ALA A 33 -4.44 17.26 -5.16
C ALA A 33 -4.35 18.76 -5.47
N GLY A 34 -5.52 19.40 -5.60
CA GLY A 34 -5.63 20.82 -5.89
C GLY A 34 -5.39 21.17 -7.36
N SER A 35 -5.30 22.46 -7.66
CA SER A 35 -5.19 22.96 -9.04
C SER A 35 -3.83 22.70 -9.71
N ARG A 36 -2.84 22.29 -8.91
CA ARG A 36 -1.48 22.00 -9.36
C ARG A 36 -1.08 20.55 -9.12
N ASP A 37 -2.05 19.64 -9.00
CA ASP A 37 -1.79 18.21 -8.78
C ASP A 37 -0.74 17.66 -9.77
N GLY A 38 0.24 16.92 -9.25
CA GLY A 38 1.36 16.36 -10.01
C GLY A 38 2.44 17.36 -10.46
N GLN A 39 2.33 18.64 -10.10
CA GLN A 39 3.35 19.64 -10.42
C GLN A 39 4.42 19.76 -9.31
N PRO A 40 5.67 20.12 -9.65
CA PRO A 40 6.71 20.36 -8.65
C PRO A 40 6.37 21.48 -7.66
N CYS A 41 6.77 21.28 -6.40
CA CYS A 41 6.57 22.24 -5.32
C CYS A 41 7.75 22.26 -4.35
N SER A 42 7.87 23.33 -3.56
CA SER A 42 8.86 23.42 -2.47
C SER A 42 8.20 23.59 -1.10
N ARG A 43 6.96 24.06 -1.07
CA ARG A 43 6.21 24.40 0.15
C ARG A 43 4.71 24.27 -0.10
N VAL A 44 3.93 24.23 0.98
CA VAL A 44 2.49 23.97 0.93
C VAL A 44 1.72 25.02 0.12
N GLU A 45 2.17 26.27 0.13
CA GLU A 45 1.49 27.37 -0.58
C GLU A 45 1.60 27.23 -2.11
N ASP A 46 2.54 26.43 -2.61
CA ASP A 46 2.67 26.15 -4.04
C ASP A 46 1.57 25.21 -4.54
N CYS A 47 0.79 24.59 -3.63
CA CYS A 47 -0.24 23.61 -3.92
C CYS A 47 -1.63 24.06 -3.42
N PRO A 48 -2.27 25.04 -4.08
CA PRO A 48 -3.59 25.52 -3.66
C PRO A 48 -4.65 24.40 -3.68
N GLY A 49 -5.26 24.14 -2.53
CA GLY A 49 -6.24 23.07 -2.36
C GLY A 49 -5.64 21.66 -2.26
N GLY A 50 -4.33 21.56 -2.02
CA GLY A 50 -3.59 20.31 -1.89
C GLY A 50 -2.46 20.40 -0.86
N ALA A 51 -1.52 19.47 -0.95
CA ALA A 51 -0.34 19.41 -0.08
C ALA A 51 0.94 19.21 -0.92
N CYS A 52 2.07 19.72 -0.44
CA CYS A 52 3.37 19.50 -1.09
C CYS A 52 4.06 18.26 -0.48
N VAL A 53 3.98 17.13 -1.15
CA VAL A 53 4.46 15.82 -0.65
C VAL A 53 5.74 15.40 -1.34
N VAL A 54 6.55 14.59 -0.67
CA VAL A 54 7.70 13.91 -1.28
C VAL A 54 7.20 12.94 -2.35
N ALA A 55 7.72 13.09 -3.57
CA ALA A 55 7.45 12.19 -4.66
C ALA A 55 8.08 10.83 -4.37
N GLN A 56 7.32 9.77 -4.62
CA GLN A 56 7.79 8.38 -4.58
C GLN A 56 7.95 7.87 -5.99
N GLY A 57 8.79 6.85 -6.20
CA GLY A 57 8.97 6.22 -7.50
C GLY A 57 8.14 4.96 -7.59
N VAL A 58 7.46 4.77 -8.72
CA VAL A 58 6.74 3.55 -9.04
C VAL A 58 7.09 3.13 -10.46
N CYS A 59 7.38 1.85 -10.67
CA CYS A 59 7.63 1.29 -11.99
C CYS A 59 6.37 1.32 -12.86
N ASP A 60 6.53 1.73 -14.11
CA ASP A 60 5.45 1.88 -15.10
C ASP A 60 5.66 0.90 -16.25
N GLY A 61 4.99 -0.25 -16.16
CA GLY A 61 5.11 -1.39 -17.05
C GLY A 61 6.19 -2.40 -16.63
N GLY A 62 6.27 -3.51 -17.37
CA GLY A 62 7.18 -4.62 -17.06
C GLY A 62 6.57 -5.63 -16.08
N THR A 63 7.42 -6.48 -15.52
CA THR A 63 7.00 -7.54 -14.57
C THR A 63 6.81 -7.02 -13.15
N ASP A 64 7.36 -5.84 -12.86
CA ASP A 64 7.28 -5.11 -11.61
C ASP A 64 6.46 -3.81 -11.75
N ASP A 65 5.51 -3.76 -12.70
CA ASP A 65 4.56 -2.67 -12.82
C ASP A 65 3.83 -2.43 -11.48
N GLY A 66 3.89 -1.19 -10.99
CA GLY A 66 3.32 -0.79 -9.71
C GLY A 66 4.16 -1.03 -8.46
N TYR A 67 5.37 -1.59 -8.60
CA TYR A 67 6.31 -1.70 -7.48
C TYR A 67 7.12 -0.42 -7.28
N ASP A 68 7.57 -0.19 -6.05
CA ASP A 68 8.37 0.98 -5.70
C ASP A 68 9.76 0.95 -6.36
N CYS A 69 10.24 2.14 -6.75
CA CYS A 69 11.58 2.33 -7.28
C CYS A 69 12.25 3.58 -6.70
N ASP A 70 13.58 3.52 -6.53
CA ASP A 70 14.31 4.52 -5.74
C ASP A 70 14.60 5.84 -6.49
N CYS A 71 14.73 5.79 -7.82
CA CYS A 71 15.19 6.91 -8.63
C CYS A 71 14.15 7.39 -9.65
N PRO A 72 13.08 8.11 -9.23
CA PRO A 72 12.11 8.67 -10.15
C PRO A 72 12.73 9.52 -11.26
N LEU A 73 12.32 9.25 -12.49
CA LEU A 73 12.84 9.81 -13.75
C LEU A 73 14.31 9.47 -14.04
N SER A 74 14.85 8.44 -13.40
CA SER A 74 16.23 7.97 -13.59
C SER A 74 16.35 6.49 -13.23
N THR A 75 17.58 6.02 -13.05
CA THR A 75 17.92 4.70 -12.56
C THR A 75 19.02 4.81 -11.51
N CYS A 76 19.07 3.82 -10.62
CA CYS A 76 20.13 3.68 -9.64
C CYS A 76 21.38 3.12 -10.31
N ALA A 77 22.45 3.92 -10.36
CA ALA A 77 23.74 3.48 -10.85
C ALA A 77 24.58 2.92 -9.68
N ALA A 78 25.14 1.73 -9.85
CA ALA A 78 26.01 1.12 -8.83
C ALA A 78 27.28 1.94 -8.54
N THR A 79 27.65 2.86 -9.44
CA THR A 79 28.77 3.78 -9.25
C THR A 79 28.38 5.22 -9.59
N PRO A 80 28.79 6.22 -8.78
CA PRO A 80 29.52 6.07 -7.52
C PRO A 80 28.63 5.44 -6.42
N ALA A 81 29.23 4.61 -5.56
CA ALA A 81 28.55 4.15 -4.36
C ALA A 81 28.35 5.35 -3.42
N CYS A 82 27.14 5.50 -2.91
CA CYS A 82 26.81 6.62 -2.01
C CYS A 82 27.28 6.37 -0.56
N SER A 83 27.66 5.13 -0.24
CA SER A 83 28.10 4.71 1.10
C SER A 83 29.21 3.65 1.02
N THR A 84 29.66 3.17 2.18
CA THR A 84 30.60 2.03 2.26
C THR A 84 29.94 0.68 1.97
N ASP A 85 28.61 0.62 1.95
CA ASP A 85 27.88 -0.58 1.54
C ASP A 85 27.99 -0.75 0.01
N PRO A 86 28.66 -1.80 -0.49
CA PRO A 86 28.82 -2.04 -1.91
C PRO A 86 27.52 -2.41 -2.63
N ALA A 87 26.43 -2.71 -1.90
CA ALA A 87 25.12 -2.94 -2.48
C ALA A 87 24.43 -1.64 -2.90
N LEU A 88 24.84 -0.49 -2.35
CA LEU A 88 24.19 0.79 -2.61
C LEU A 88 24.86 1.58 -3.73
N GLY A 89 24.03 2.23 -4.54
CA GLY A 89 24.40 3.10 -5.63
C GLY A 89 23.99 4.56 -5.40
N THR A 90 24.02 5.34 -6.47
CA THR A 90 23.53 6.71 -6.50
C THR A 90 22.59 6.90 -7.68
N CYS A 91 21.48 7.62 -7.48
CA CYS A 91 20.60 7.99 -8.59
C CYS A 91 21.36 8.91 -9.55
N ALA A 92 21.45 8.49 -10.81
CA ALA A 92 22.29 9.18 -11.80
C ALA A 92 21.77 10.59 -12.11
N ASP A 93 20.44 10.72 -12.24
CA ASP A 93 19.72 11.95 -12.59
C ASP A 93 18.33 11.96 -11.90
N GLY A 94 17.40 12.76 -12.43
CA GLY A 94 16.00 12.75 -12.01
C GLY A 94 15.74 13.56 -10.75
N LEU A 95 14.62 13.24 -10.08
CA LEU A 95 14.16 13.98 -8.90
C LEU A 95 15.11 13.80 -7.70
N PHE A 96 15.81 12.67 -7.65
CA PHE A 96 16.71 12.28 -6.57
C PHE A 96 18.17 12.18 -7.03
N ALA A 97 18.57 12.93 -8.06
CA ALA A 97 19.95 12.96 -8.54
C ALA A 97 20.96 13.15 -7.40
N GLY A 98 21.94 12.25 -7.28
CA GLY A 98 22.96 12.28 -6.23
C GLY A 98 22.55 11.66 -4.88
N TYR A 99 21.32 11.18 -4.72
CA TYR A 99 20.88 10.48 -3.51
C TYR A 99 21.22 8.99 -3.57
N CYS A 100 21.40 8.40 -2.38
CA CYS A 100 21.55 6.96 -2.22
C CYS A 100 20.32 6.22 -2.77
N CYS A 101 20.59 5.08 -3.40
CA CYS A 101 19.58 4.15 -3.88
C CYS A 101 20.12 2.72 -3.82
N ASP A 102 19.21 1.75 -3.87
CA ASP A 102 19.54 0.34 -4.01
C ASP A 102 19.24 -0.10 -5.46
N PRO A 103 20.24 -0.57 -6.23
CA PRO A 103 20.04 -1.03 -7.61
C PRO A 103 19.04 -2.18 -7.76
N THR A 104 18.71 -2.90 -6.68
CA THR A 104 17.66 -3.94 -6.67
C THR A 104 16.24 -3.38 -6.79
N PHE A 105 16.06 -2.08 -6.53
CA PHE A 105 14.81 -1.33 -6.74
C PHE A 105 14.81 -0.57 -8.09
N ASN A 106 15.69 -0.94 -9.02
CA ASN A 106 15.53 -0.52 -10.41
C ASN A 106 14.40 -1.31 -11.05
N CYS A 107 13.56 -0.61 -11.81
CA CYS A 107 12.51 -1.26 -12.59
C CYS A 107 13.11 -2.25 -13.60
N THR A 108 12.48 -3.41 -13.67
CA THR A 108 12.88 -4.53 -14.52
C THR A 108 12.60 -4.20 -15.97
N ASP A 109 13.31 -4.85 -16.89
CA ASP A 109 13.14 -4.69 -18.34
C ASP A 109 13.34 -3.25 -18.87
N GLY A 110 13.93 -2.36 -18.06
CA GLY A 110 14.17 -0.96 -18.41
C GLY A 110 12.92 -0.09 -18.38
N SER A 111 11.84 -0.55 -17.73
CA SER A 111 10.64 0.24 -17.51
C SER A 111 10.96 1.56 -16.77
N PRO A 112 10.26 2.65 -17.08
CA PRO A 112 10.52 3.93 -16.41
C PRO A 112 10.08 3.89 -14.94
N CYS A 113 10.93 4.40 -14.08
CA CYS A 113 10.58 4.74 -12.69
C CYS A 113 9.86 6.09 -12.68
N GLN A 114 8.53 6.10 -12.57
CA GLN A 114 7.73 7.31 -12.63
C GLN A 114 7.52 7.92 -11.24
N PRO A 115 7.61 9.25 -11.09
CA PRO A 115 7.29 9.91 -9.84
C PRO A 115 5.78 9.92 -9.61
N THR A 116 5.38 9.75 -8.36
CA THR A 116 3.98 9.85 -7.96
C THR A 116 3.85 10.52 -6.60
N GLN A 117 2.73 11.21 -6.44
CA GLN A 117 2.23 11.83 -5.22
C GLN A 117 0.95 11.13 -4.71
N LYS A 118 0.61 10.00 -5.35
CA LYS A 118 -0.62 9.26 -5.15
C LYS A 118 -0.36 8.01 -4.34
N VAL A 119 -1.36 7.63 -3.55
CA VAL A 119 -1.37 6.41 -2.76
C VAL A 119 -2.68 5.65 -2.95
N CYS A 120 -2.67 4.35 -2.69
CA CYS A 120 -3.89 3.56 -2.69
C CYS A 120 -4.76 3.93 -1.47
N LEU A 121 -6.05 4.14 -1.70
CA LEU A 121 -6.97 4.66 -0.67
C LEU A 121 -7.50 3.63 0.32
N SER A 122 -7.42 2.33 0.00
CA SER A 122 -7.97 1.25 0.84
C SER A 122 -7.30 -0.09 0.52
N GLY A 123 -7.74 -1.16 1.19
CA GLY A 123 -7.24 -2.52 0.98
C GLY A 123 -5.87 -2.77 1.63
N GLU A 124 -5.23 -3.86 1.24
CA GLU A 124 -3.93 -4.28 1.78
C GLU A 124 -2.80 -3.33 1.38
N LEU A 125 -2.95 -2.64 0.26
CA LEU A 125 -2.00 -1.66 -0.25
C LEU A 125 -2.33 -0.22 0.17
N LYS A 126 -3.22 -0.01 1.16
CA LYS A 126 -3.52 1.33 1.66
C LYS A 126 -2.25 2.10 2.05
N GLY A 127 -2.11 3.32 1.53
CA GLY A 127 -0.97 4.19 1.79
C GLY A 127 0.28 3.89 0.98
N PHE A 128 0.30 2.82 0.17
CA PHE A 128 1.40 2.55 -0.75
C PHE A 128 1.25 3.36 -2.04
N SER A 129 2.39 3.72 -2.63
CA SER A 129 2.48 4.54 -3.84
C SER A 129 1.86 3.84 -5.05
N CYS A 130 1.30 4.61 -5.97
CA CYS A 130 0.66 4.04 -7.16
C CYS A 130 0.66 5.02 -8.34
N LEU A 131 0.51 4.50 -9.56
CA LEU A 131 0.33 5.31 -10.78
C LEU A 131 -1.10 5.24 -11.32
N ASN A 132 -1.82 4.15 -11.05
CA ASN A 132 -3.20 3.94 -11.49
C ASN A 132 -3.87 2.89 -10.57
N ASP A 133 -5.17 2.67 -10.75
CA ASP A 133 -5.95 1.78 -9.88
C ASP A 133 -5.54 0.30 -9.96
N THR A 134 -4.91 -0.15 -11.06
CA THR A 134 -4.49 -1.55 -11.17
C THR A 134 -3.33 -1.88 -10.23
N HIS A 135 -2.61 -0.86 -9.72
CA HIS A 135 -1.54 -1.03 -8.74
C HIS A 135 -2.08 -1.21 -7.31
N CYS A 136 -3.39 -1.03 -7.10
CA CYS A 136 -4.01 -0.92 -5.79
C CYS A 136 -4.92 -2.11 -5.41
N LEU A 137 -4.81 -3.25 -6.10
CA LEU A 137 -5.53 -4.50 -5.81
C LEU A 137 -7.03 -4.29 -5.48
N GLY A 138 -7.73 -3.52 -6.32
CA GLY A 138 -9.17 -3.25 -6.15
C GLY A 138 -9.50 -1.98 -5.36
N ALA A 139 -8.50 -1.19 -4.94
CA ALA A 139 -8.67 0.15 -4.41
C ALA A 139 -8.36 1.24 -5.46
N LEU A 140 -8.77 2.47 -5.17
CA LEU A 140 -8.45 3.64 -6.00
C LEU A 140 -7.04 4.15 -5.71
N CYS A 141 -6.30 4.49 -6.76
CA CYS A 141 -5.05 5.22 -6.70
C CYS A 141 -5.32 6.72 -6.76
N TRP A 142 -5.00 7.46 -5.69
CA TRP A 142 -5.44 8.85 -5.60
C TRP A 142 -4.42 9.78 -4.94
N ALA A 143 -4.41 11.02 -5.39
CA ALA A 143 -3.68 12.12 -4.78
C ALA A 143 -4.51 12.68 -3.61
N THR A 144 -4.20 12.27 -2.38
CA THR A 144 -5.04 12.55 -1.21
C THR A 144 -5.06 14.02 -0.81
N GLY A 145 -4.07 14.82 -1.24
CA GLY A 145 -3.87 16.19 -0.75
C GLY A 145 -3.61 16.26 0.74
N ARG A 146 -3.03 15.19 1.29
CA ARG A 146 -2.60 15.06 2.68
C ARG A 146 -1.14 14.66 2.75
N VAL A 147 -0.51 15.02 3.85
CA VAL A 147 0.92 14.87 4.09
C VAL A 147 1.17 14.51 5.54
N CYS A 148 2.06 13.54 5.77
CA CYS A 148 2.59 13.22 7.09
C CYS A 148 3.64 14.26 7.52
N ASP A 149 4.00 14.28 8.81
CA ASP A 149 5.02 15.20 9.32
C ASP A 149 6.42 14.94 8.71
N ASP A 150 6.67 13.72 8.22
CA ASP A 150 7.87 13.34 7.46
C ASP A 150 7.82 13.73 5.96
N GLY A 151 6.68 14.25 5.50
CA GLY A 151 6.48 14.81 4.18
C GLY A 151 5.89 13.86 3.14
N PHE A 152 5.59 12.61 3.46
CA PHE A 152 4.99 11.65 2.52
C PHE A 152 3.46 11.80 2.40
N ALA A 153 2.90 11.38 1.27
CA ALA A 153 1.45 11.32 1.09
C ALA A 153 0.83 10.25 2.00
N CYS A 154 -0.38 10.51 2.49
CA CYS A 154 -1.06 9.63 3.44
C CYS A 154 -2.57 9.62 3.23
N VAL A 155 -3.23 8.56 3.70
CA VAL A 155 -4.70 8.48 3.77
C VAL A 155 -5.16 8.84 5.18
N ASP A 156 -4.55 8.24 6.20
CA ASP A 156 -4.77 8.53 7.62
C ASP A 156 -3.49 8.39 8.49
N ASP A 157 -3.62 8.64 9.79
CA ASP A 157 -2.50 8.68 10.74
C ASP A 157 -1.71 7.37 10.80
N ASN A 158 -2.31 6.22 10.44
CA ASN A 158 -1.59 4.94 10.45
C ASN A 158 -0.62 4.79 9.27
N ASP A 159 -0.74 5.65 8.26
CA ASP A 159 0.21 5.69 7.14
C ASP A 159 1.47 6.49 7.49
N CYS A 160 1.41 7.30 8.54
CA CYS A 160 2.53 8.10 9.00
C CYS A 160 3.43 7.30 9.96
N ILE A 161 4.72 7.19 9.62
CA ILE A 161 5.71 6.58 10.54
C ILE A 161 5.82 7.42 11.82
N VAL A 162 5.78 8.74 11.64
CA VAL A 162 5.85 9.73 12.70
C VAL A 162 4.78 10.78 12.46
N GLY A 163 4.03 11.10 13.50
CA GLY A 163 3.09 12.21 13.47
C GLY A 163 1.71 11.86 12.96
N THR A 164 1.02 12.86 12.42
CA THR A 164 -0.37 12.78 11.96
C THR A 164 -0.49 13.07 10.48
N CYS A 165 -1.50 12.51 9.82
CA CYS A 165 -1.82 12.79 8.43
C CYS A 165 -2.61 14.11 8.32
N GLN A 166 -1.95 15.16 7.83
CA GLN A 166 -2.48 16.51 7.78
C GLN A 166 -2.85 16.93 6.37
N GLY A 167 -3.88 17.75 6.21
CA GLY A 167 -4.24 18.35 4.92
C GLY A 167 -5.74 18.45 4.73
N THR A 168 -6.13 19.26 3.75
CA THR A 168 -7.55 19.50 3.40
C THR A 168 -7.97 18.78 2.13
N GLY A 169 -7.13 17.89 1.61
CA GLY A 169 -7.42 17.19 0.37
C GLY A 169 -8.70 16.35 0.50
N SER A 170 -9.52 16.47 -0.54
CA SER A 170 -10.75 15.72 -0.70
C SER A 170 -10.51 14.62 -1.71
N PHE A 171 -10.58 13.38 -1.25
CA PHE A 171 -10.59 12.20 -2.10
C PHE A 171 -11.99 11.61 -2.12
N PRO A 172 -12.34 10.82 -3.15
CA PRO A 172 -13.59 10.09 -3.13
C PRO A 172 -13.60 9.24 -1.86
N THR A 173 -14.50 9.54 -0.92
CA THR A 173 -14.88 8.57 0.09
C THR A 173 -15.39 7.38 -0.70
N PRO A 174 -14.85 6.17 -0.52
CA PRO A 174 -15.41 5.01 -1.18
C PRO A 174 -16.90 5.01 -0.86
N THR A 175 -17.75 5.15 -1.88
CA THR A 175 -19.16 4.79 -1.72
C THR A 175 -19.12 3.37 -1.18
N PRO A 176 -19.76 3.07 -0.04
CA PRO A 176 -19.77 1.71 0.44
C PRO A 176 -20.32 0.86 -0.70
N THR A 177 -19.44 0.13 -1.40
CA THR A 177 -19.85 -1.02 -2.18
C THR A 177 -20.64 -1.83 -1.18
N PRO A 178 -21.91 -2.18 -1.46
CA PRO A 178 -22.66 -3.00 -0.52
C PRO A 178 -21.74 -4.14 -0.16
N THR A 179 -21.28 -4.17 1.10
CA THR A 179 -20.64 -5.36 1.65
C THR A 179 -21.61 -6.46 1.25
N PRO A 180 -21.19 -7.49 0.48
CA PRO A 180 -22.08 -8.62 0.26
C PRO A 180 -22.60 -8.95 1.65
N SER A 181 -23.91 -8.72 1.85
CA SER A 181 -24.57 -9.02 3.11
C SER A 181 -24.15 -10.43 3.37
N ALA A 182 -23.32 -10.67 4.40
CA ALA A 182 -22.68 -11.96 4.62
C ALA A 182 -23.73 -13.02 4.30
N GLN A 183 -23.61 -13.65 3.13
CA GLN A 183 -24.35 -14.86 2.89
C GLN A 183 -23.73 -15.74 3.95
N GLY A 184 -24.53 -16.02 5.00
CA GLY A 184 -24.03 -16.54 6.27
C GLY A 184 -22.89 -17.49 6.01
N CYS A 185 -21.71 -17.19 6.55
CA CYS A 185 -20.50 -17.91 6.21
C CYS A 185 -20.79 -19.40 6.38
N ILE A 186 -20.54 -20.20 5.35
CA ILE A 186 -20.77 -21.62 5.47
C ILE A 186 -19.94 -22.14 6.66
N GLY A 187 -20.63 -22.71 7.65
CA GLY A 187 -20.01 -23.17 8.88
C GLY A 187 -19.74 -22.12 9.96
N ASP A 188 -20.23 -20.88 9.89
CA ASP A 188 -20.26 -19.95 11.04
C ASP A 188 -21.48 -20.26 11.91
N CYS A 189 -21.29 -21.11 12.92
CA CYS A 189 -22.41 -21.67 13.70
C CYS A 189 -22.94 -20.71 14.78
N ASP A 190 -22.11 -19.76 15.21
CA ASP A 190 -22.42 -18.79 16.27
C ASP A 190 -22.77 -17.39 15.72
N GLY A 191 -22.61 -17.18 14.41
CA GLY A 191 -23.02 -15.98 13.70
C GLY A 191 -22.10 -14.79 13.98
N ASP A 192 -20.86 -15.04 14.36
CA ASP A 192 -19.89 -14.00 14.72
C ASP A 192 -19.12 -13.46 13.51
N GLY A 193 -19.37 -14.03 12.33
CA GLY A 193 -18.76 -13.66 11.06
C GLY A 193 -17.43 -14.35 10.80
N THR A 194 -17.03 -15.32 11.62
CA THR A 194 -15.81 -16.11 11.45
C THR A 194 -16.09 -17.61 11.51
N VAL A 195 -15.22 -18.40 10.88
CA VAL A 195 -15.28 -19.87 10.96
C VAL A 195 -14.04 -20.36 11.69
N THR A 196 -14.24 -20.83 12.92
CA THR A 196 -13.20 -21.39 13.77
C THR A 196 -13.19 -22.93 13.71
N ILE A 197 -12.16 -23.54 14.28
CA ILE A 197 -12.09 -25.00 14.41
C ILE A 197 -13.27 -25.57 15.22
N ASP A 198 -13.79 -24.80 16.19
CA ASP A 198 -14.93 -25.23 17.01
C ASP A 198 -16.19 -25.35 16.15
N ASN A 199 -16.39 -24.43 15.20
CA ASN A 199 -17.50 -24.55 14.26
C ASN A 199 -17.35 -25.77 13.34
N ILE A 200 -16.14 -26.06 12.86
CA ILE A 200 -15.88 -27.27 12.03
C ILE A 200 -16.19 -28.56 12.80
N LEU A 201 -15.88 -28.61 14.11
CA LEU A 201 -16.23 -29.77 14.94
C LEU A 201 -17.74 -29.94 15.10
N VAL A 202 -18.50 -28.84 15.18
CA VAL A 202 -19.97 -28.89 15.17
C VAL A 202 -20.47 -29.50 13.87
N LEU A 203 -19.94 -29.07 12.71
CA LEU A 203 -20.32 -29.63 11.40
C LEU A 203 -20.01 -31.12 11.28
N VAL A 204 -18.83 -31.55 11.75
CA VAL A 204 -18.46 -32.97 11.77
C VAL A 204 -19.43 -33.78 12.62
N ASN A 205 -19.84 -33.27 13.79
CA ASN A 205 -20.83 -33.95 14.62
C ASN A 205 -22.22 -34.01 13.95
N ILE A 206 -22.61 -33.00 13.18
CA ILE A 206 -23.87 -33.03 12.39
C ILE A 206 -23.76 -34.07 11.27
N ALA A 207 -22.65 -34.09 10.52
CA ALA A 207 -22.41 -35.04 9.43
C ALA A 207 -22.32 -36.50 9.91
N LEU A 208 -21.94 -36.71 11.17
CA LEU A 208 -21.93 -38.03 11.82
C LEU A 208 -23.28 -38.37 12.50
N GLU A 209 -24.31 -37.55 12.31
CA GLU A 209 -25.64 -37.67 12.94
C GLU A 209 -25.60 -37.68 14.48
N GLN A 210 -24.55 -37.08 15.08
CA GLN A 210 -24.37 -36.95 16.53
C GLN A 210 -24.91 -35.62 17.07
N ALA A 211 -25.19 -34.66 16.19
CA ALA A 211 -25.82 -33.39 16.50
C ALA A 211 -26.89 -33.05 15.46
N ALA A 212 -27.91 -32.28 15.85
CA ALA A 212 -28.95 -31.83 14.94
C ALA A 212 -28.47 -30.62 14.11
N LEU A 213 -28.96 -30.48 12.87
CA LEU A 213 -28.65 -29.34 11.99
C LEU A 213 -28.94 -27.98 12.65
N SER A 214 -29.90 -27.91 13.58
CA SER A 214 -30.18 -26.70 14.35
C SER A 214 -28.98 -26.16 15.15
N ALA A 215 -27.97 -26.98 15.41
CA ALA A 215 -26.73 -26.56 16.06
C ALA A 215 -25.81 -25.73 15.16
N CYS A 216 -25.96 -25.85 13.83
CA CYS A 216 -25.24 -25.04 12.86
C CYS A 216 -26.01 -24.97 11.52
N PRO A 217 -27.06 -24.13 11.42
CA PRO A 217 -27.85 -24.00 10.20
C PRO A 217 -27.04 -23.49 9.00
N SER A 218 -25.95 -22.76 9.25
CA SER A 218 -25.00 -22.30 8.25
C SER A 218 -24.14 -23.42 7.64
N GLY A 219 -24.21 -24.64 8.20
CA GLY A 219 -23.51 -25.81 7.67
C GLY A 219 -24.17 -26.46 6.46
N ASP A 220 -25.48 -26.28 6.29
CA ASP A 220 -26.29 -26.82 5.19
C ASP A 220 -26.45 -25.74 4.12
N ARG A 221 -25.52 -25.72 3.16
CA ARG A 221 -25.43 -24.65 2.15
C ARG A 221 -26.43 -24.88 1.03
N ASP A 222 -26.71 -26.13 0.67
CA ASP A 222 -27.65 -26.44 -0.41
C ASP A 222 -29.10 -26.58 0.06
N GLY A 223 -29.34 -26.60 1.37
CA GLY A 223 -30.65 -26.60 2.00
C GLY A 223 -31.33 -27.96 1.95
N ASP A 224 -30.56 -29.04 1.81
CA ASP A 224 -31.08 -30.40 1.68
C ASP A 224 -31.45 -31.05 3.04
N GLY A 225 -31.14 -30.36 4.15
CA GLY A 225 -31.43 -30.79 5.50
C GLY A 225 -30.32 -31.64 6.13
N SER A 226 -29.15 -31.73 5.49
CA SER A 226 -27.99 -32.47 5.98
C SER A 226 -26.69 -31.66 5.86
N VAL A 227 -25.63 -32.13 6.53
CA VAL A 227 -24.27 -31.59 6.34
C VAL A 227 -23.40 -32.70 5.78
N THR A 228 -22.88 -32.47 4.59
CA THR A 228 -22.02 -33.38 3.84
C THR A 228 -20.55 -32.98 3.95
N VAL A 229 -19.66 -33.90 3.56
CA VAL A 229 -18.22 -33.62 3.49
C VAL A 229 -17.91 -32.42 2.58
N SER A 230 -18.67 -32.24 1.50
CA SER A 230 -18.50 -31.13 0.56
C SER A 230 -18.73 -29.77 1.23
N GLU A 231 -19.67 -29.70 2.16
CA GLU A 231 -19.95 -28.48 2.94
C GLU A 231 -18.91 -28.25 4.03
N ILE A 232 -18.44 -29.32 4.67
CA ILE A 232 -17.31 -29.24 5.62
C ILE A 232 -16.05 -28.70 4.91
N ILE A 233 -15.75 -29.17 3.70
CA ILE A 233 -14.60 -28.67 2.91
C ILE A 233 -14.77 -27.18 2.60
N ALA A 234 -15.97 -26.74 2.23
CA ALA A 234 -16.24 -25.33 1.96
C ALA A 234 -16.14 -24.48 3.24
N ALA A 235 -16.57 -24.98 4.40
CA ALA A 235 -16.38 -24.32 5.70
C ALA A 235 -14.90 -24.21 6.09
N VAL A 236 -14.08 -25.24 5.83
CA VAL A 236 -12.62 -25.17 6.02
C VAL A 236 -12.01 -24.11 5.09
N GLY A 237 -12.49 -24.01 3.86
CA GLY A 237 -12.11 -22.93 2.94
C GLY A 237 -12.39 -21.55 3.53
N ALA A 238 -13.58 -21.35 4.11
CA ALA A 238 -13.94 -20.10 4.79
C ALA A 238 -13.10 -19.84 6.05
N ALA A 239 -12.72 -20.87 6.80
CA ALA A 239 -11.82 -20.73 7.96
C ALA A 239 -10.40 -20.27 7.57
N LEU A 240 -9.93 -20.65 6.38
CA LEU A 240 -8.59 -20.34 5.90
C LEU A 240 -8.51 -19.00 5.15
N ALA A 241 -9.53 -18.69 4.34
CA ALA A 241 -9.54 -17.54 3.44
C ALA A 241 -10.46 -16.39 3.89
N GLY A 242 -11.20 -16.58 4.99
CA GLY A 242 -12.30 -15.71 5.38
C GLY A 242 -13.57 -15.98 4.59
N CYS A 243 -14.69 -15.44 5.06
CA CYS A 243 -15.97 -15.52 4.36
C CYS A 243 -15.98 -14.61 3.14
N GLN A 244 -16.52 -15.10 2.02
CA GLN A 244 -16.64 -14.36 0.76
C GLN A 244 -18.10 -14.16 0.38
#